data_AF-A0A846TUP1-F1
#
_entry.id   AF-A0A846TUP1-F1
#
_cell.length_a   1.000
_cell.length_b   1.000
_cell.length_c   1.000
_cell.angle_alpha   90.00
_cell.angle_beta   90.00
_cell.angle_gamma   90.00
#
_symmetry.space_group_name_H-M   'P 1'
#
loop_
_entity.id
_entity.type
_entity.pdbx_description
1 polymer ?
#
loop_
_entity_poly.entity_id
_entity_poly.type
_entity_poly.pdbx_seq_one_letter_code
_entity_poly.pdbx_strand_id
1 'polypeptide(L)' 'MKTHNIEIQRVKSMAHDVHGLVHLRVDAVVQTVTNHDDDPSSVISLTEANLRVLQSLIKNQLLELDKRKARSRF' A
#
# COMPACT_ATOMS: atom_id res chain seq x y z
N MET A 1 -6.18 -5.92 -19.23
CA MET A 1 -5.94 -6.17 -17.79
C MET A 1 -7.29 -6.23 -17.08
N LYS A 2 -7.49 -7.09 -16.07
CA LYS A 2 -8.74 -7.08 -15.29
C LYS A 2 -8.69 -5.91 -14.31
N THR A 3 -9.70 -5.06 -14.33
CA THR A 3 -9.80 -3.90 -13.45
C THR A 3 -10.45 -4.31 -12.13
N HIS A 4 -9.89 -3.81 -11.03
CA HIS A 4 -10.41 -4.07 -9.68
C HIS A 4 -10.68 -2.76 -8.96
N ASN A 5 -11.87 -2.67 -8.35
CA ASN A 5 -12.13 -1.70 -7.31
C ASN A 5 -11.79 -2.35 -5.97
N ILE A 6 -10.90 -1.72 -5.21
CA ILE A 6 -10.37 -2.24 -3.95
C ILE A 6 -10.77 -1.28 -2.85
N GLU A 7 -11.70 -1.70 -1.99
CA GLU A 7 -12.11 -0.94 -0.81
C GLU A 7 -11.38 -1.47 0.42
N ILE A 8 -10.52 -0.66 1.03
CA ILE A 8 -9.74 -1.04 2.20
C ILE A 8 -10.53 -0.75 3.48
N GLN A 9 -10.89 -1.81 4.19
CA GLN A 9 -11.63 -1.75 5.45
C GLN A 9 -10.71 -1.58 6.65
N ARG A 10 -9.53 -2.18 6.63
CA ARG A 10 -8.55 -2.03 7.72
C ARG A 10 -7.14 -2.30 7.24
N VAL A 11 -6.19 -1.48 7.69
CA VAL A 11 -4.75 -1.74 7.53
C VAL A 11 -4.23 -2.45 8.79
N LYS A 12 -3.65 -3.65 8.63
CA LYS A 12 -3.17 -4.47 9.74
C LYS A 12 -1.68 -4.32 10.00
N SER A 13 -0.87 -4.37 8.95
CA SER A 13 0.58 -4.29 9.08
C SER A 13 1.23 -3.95 7.75
N MET A 14 2.42 -3.38 7.80
CA MET A 14 3.29 -3.21 6.64
C MET A 14 4.67 -3.76 6.96
N ALA A 15 5.25 -4.54 6.03
CA ALA A 15 6.53 -5.20 6.23
C ALA A 15 7.39 -5.09 4.98
N HIS A 16 8.71 -4.99 5.17
CA HIS A 16 9.68 -5.05 4.08
C HIS A 16 10.17 -6.47 3.91
N ASP A 17 10.19 -6.91 2.67
CA ASP A 17 10.91 -8.11 2.26
C ASP A 17 12.39 -7.80 2.00
N VAL A 18 13.22 -8.84 2.05
CA VAL A 18 14.66 -8.79 1.78
C VAL A 18 14.94 -8.33 0.34
N HIS A 19 14.01 -8.57 -0.59
CA HIS A 19 14.11 -8.16 -1.99
C HIS A 19 13.63 -6.72 -2.29
N GLY A 20 13.38 -5.91 -1.25
CA GLY A 20 12.99 -4.51 -1.42
C GLY A 20 11.50 -4.30 -1.71
N LEU A 21 10.70 -5.37 -1.69
CA LEU A 21 9.24 -5.27 -1.78
C LEU A 21 8.64 -4.88 -0.42
N VAL A 22 7.60 -4.07 -0.45
CA VAL A 22 6.83 -3.70 0.74
C VAL A 22 5.47 -4.39 0.66
N HIS A 23 5.20 -5.26 1.63
CA HIS A 23 3.95 -5.97 1.74
C HIS A 23 3.00 -5.23 2.69
N LEU A 24 1.88 -4.79 2.14
CA LEU A 24 0.77 -4.26 2.92
C LEU A 24 -0.22 -5.39 3.21
N ARG A 25 -0.48 -5.66 4.50
CA ARG A 25 -1.56 -6.57 4.91
C ARG A 25 -2.78 -5.76 5.27
N VAL A 26 -3.86 -5.96 4.49
CA VAL A 26 -5.12 -5.24 4.61
C VAL A 26 -6.29 -6.22 4.56
N ASP A 27 -7.36 -5.86 5.27
CA ASP A 27 -8.68 -6.41 4.99
C ASP A 27 -9.35 -5.52 3.95
N ALA A 28 -9.70 -6.08 2.80
CA ALA A 28 -10.27 -5.35 1.68
C ALA A 28 -11.38 -6.11 0.97
N VAL A 29 -12.35 -5.37 0.43
CA VAL A 29 -13.34 -5.89 -0.52
C VAL A 29 -12.83 -5.63 -1.92
N VAL A 30 -12.72 -6.68 -2.74
CA VAL A 30 -12.21 -6.60 -4.10
C VAL A 30 -13.33 -6.92 -5.06
N GLN A 31 -13.70 -5.96 -5.90
CA GLN A 31 -14.73 -6.10 -6.90
C GLN A 31 -14.12 -5.99 -8.29
N THR A 32 -14.43 -6.93 -9.18
CA THR A 32 -14.06 -6.82 -10.59
C THR A 32 -14.99 -5.82 -11.26
N VAL A 33 -14.40 -4.82 -11.89
CA VAL A 33 -15.12 -3.80 -12.66
C VAL A 33 -14.71 -3.90 -14.12
N THR A 34 -15.67 -3.71 -15.02
CA THR A 34 -15.41 -3.47 -16.44
C THR A 34 -15.19 -1.98 -16.62
N ASN A 35 -13.94 -1.55 -16.79
CA ASN A 35 -13.63 -0.16 -17.10
C ASN A 35 -13.82 0.15 -18.58
N HIS A 36 -14.13 1.41 -18.86
CA HIS A 36 -13.93 2.03 -20.17
C HIS A 36 -12.45 2.39 -20.35
N ASP A 37 -11.98 2.48 -21.60
CA ASP A 37 -10.57 2.60 -22.00
C ASP A 37 -9.76 3.73 -21.31
N ASP A 38 -10.42 4.77 -20.79
CA ASP A 38 -9.77 5.95 -20.18
C ASP A 38 -9.59 5.89 -18.64
N ASP A 39 -10.19 4.91 -17.95
CA ASP A 39 -10.17 4.87 -16.48
C ASP A 39 -9.00 4.03 -15.91
N PRO A 40 -8.40 4.44 -14.78
CA PRO A 40 -7.28 3.75 -14.15
C PRO A 40 -7.61 2.27 -13.88
N SER A 41 -6.69 1.37 -14.24
CA SER A 41 -6.92 -0.08 -14.21
C SER A 41 -7.18 -0.66 -12.80
N SER A 42 -6.94 0.08 -11.72
CA SER A 42 -7.38 -0.30 -10.37
C SER A 42 -7.47 0.95 -9.50
N VAL A 43 -8.55 1.05 -8.73
CA VAL A 43 -8.78 2.18 -7.81
C VAL A 43 -8.79 1.64 -6.39
N ILE A 44 -8.08 2.33 -5.49
CA ILE A 44 -8.06 2.02 -4.07
C ILE A 44 -8.89 3.09 -3.34
N SER A 45 -9.94 2.66 -2.68
CA SER A 45 -10.82 3.51 -1.87
C SER A 45 -10.61 3.21 -0.39
N LEU A 46 -10.50 4.25 0.43
CA LEU A 46 -10.25 4.12 1.87
C LEU A 46 -10.86 5.29 2.63
N THR A 47 -11.37 5.01 3.83
CA THR A 47 -11.87 6.03 4.75
C THR A 47 -10.73 6.93 5.24
N GLU A 48 -11.04 8.15 5.66
CA GLU A 48 -10.02 9.08 6.19
C GLU A 48 -9.26 8.47 7.40
N ALA A 49 -9.96 7.75 8.26
CA ALA A 49 -9.36 7.06 9.40
C ALA A 49 -8.31 6.03 8.94
N ASN A 50 -8.65 5.20 7.95
CA ASN A 50 -7.72 4.22 7.38
C ASN A 50 -6.55 4.89 6.65
N LEU A 51 -6.80 6.02 5.97
CA LEU A 51 -5.75 6.80 5.32
C LEU A 51 -4.73 7.34 6.35
N ARG A 52 -5.19 7.84 7.51
CA ARG A 52 -4.29 8.31 8.58
C ARG A 52 -3.42 7.17 9.13
N VAL A 53 -4.00 5.98 9.32
CA VAL A 53 -3.25 4.79 9.75
C VAL A 53 -2.21 4.40 8.69
N LEU A 54 -2.61 4.34 7.43
CA LEU A 54 -1.71 4.04 6.32
C LEU A 54 -0.56 5.05 6.24
N GLN A 55 -0.84 6.33 6.38
CA GLN A 55 0.18 7.39 6.35
C GLN A 55 1.21 7.20 7.48
N SER A 56 0.76 6.87 8.69
CA SER A 56 1.66 6.60 9.82
C SER A 56 2.57 5.40 9.54
N LEU A 57 1.99 4.31 9.00
CA LEU A 57 2.76 3.13 8.64
C LEU A 57 3.77 3.42 7.52
N ILE A 58 3.40 4.20 6.50
CA ILE A 58 4.30 4.57 5.39
C ILE A 58 5.47 5.40 5.93
N LYS A 59 5.20 6.40 6.76
CA LYS A 59 6.26 7.20 7.40
C LYS A 59 7.24 6.33 8.18
N ASN A 60 6.74 5.38 8.96
CA ASN A 60 7.61 4.45 9.70
C ASN A 60 8.47 3.59 8.77
N GLN A 61 7.90 3.08 7.67
CA GLN A 61 8.68 2.28 6.72
C GLN A 61 9.72 3.09 5.96
N LEU A 62 9.41 4.33 5.59
CA LEU A 62 10.40 5.23 4.97
C LEU A 62 11.58 5.50 5.92
N LEU A 63 11.30 5.75 7.22
CA LEU A 63 12.34 5.90 8.22
C LEU A 63 13.22 4.65 8.35
N GLU A 64 12.63 3.45 8.32
CA GLU A 64 13.39 2.19 8.35
C GLU A 64 14.24 1.98 7.08
N LEU A 65 13.73 2.38 5.91
CA LEU A 65 14.50 2.39 4.66
C LEU A 65 15.70 3.35 4.73
N ASP A 66 15.50 4.57 5.23
CA ASP A 66 16.57 5.56 5.36
C ASP A 66 17.67 5.07 6.32
N LYS A 67 17.29 4.43 7.44
CA LYS A 67 18.25 3.80 8.35
C LYS A 67 19.10 2.72 7.68
N ARG A 68 18.57 1.97 6.71
CA ARG A 68 19.32 0.94 5.98
C ARG A 68 20.39 1.56 5.06
N LYS A 69 20.12 2.71 4.42
CA LYS A 69 21.12 3.41 3.60
C LYS A 69 22.29 3.96 4.42
N ALA A 70 22.07 4.31 5.68
CA ALA A 70 23.12 4.83 6.57
C ALA A 70 24.19 3.79 6.99
N ARG A 71 24.04 2.50 6.62
CA ARG A 71 25.07 1.46 6.85
C ARG A 71 26.01 1.22 5.67
N SER A 72 25.92 1.99 4.58
CA SER A 72 27.00 2.04 3.59
C SER A 72 28.09 3.02 4.04
N ARG A 73 28.83 2.64 5.09
CA ARG A 73 30.12 3.26 5.41
C ARG A 73 31.19 2.33 4.85
N PHE A 74 31.83 2.79 3.78
CA PHE A 74 33.18 2.46 3.28
C PHE A 74 33.64 1.00 3.28
#